data_AF-Q6QVS3-F1
#
_entry.id   AF-Q6QVS3-F1
#
_cell.length_a   1.000
_cell.length_b   1.000
_cell.length_c   1.000
_cell.angle_alpha   90.00
_cell.angle_beta   90.00
_cell.angle_gamma   90.00
#
_symmetry.space_group_name_H-M   'P 1'
#
loop_
_entity.id
_entity.type
_entity.pdbx_description
1 polymer ?
#
loop_
_entity_poly.entity_id
_entity_poly.type
_entity_poly.pdbx_seq_one_letter_code
_entity_poly.pdbx_strand_id
1 'polypeptide(L)'
;MTTQNAPTDPSQMQAEELLSFLEEGGTLKMLHDVSADTIEHIYAVGYNFFQSGKIEQAAKVFQLLSMLDHYQARFFIGLGAARQELGEYLQALDAYSYAALVDVNDPRPPFHSAECHLKLEQLTEAESGFYSAKEMSAGKSEYADLHQRAGIMLEAVRNKRSN
;
A
#
# COMPACT_ATOMS: atom_id res chain seq x y z
N MET A 1 -8.55 -11.15 36.31
CA MET A 1 -9.75 -11.88 35.83
C MET A 1 -9.82 -11.64 34.34
N THR A 2 -9.49 -12.65 33.56
CA THR A 2 -9.50 -12.66 32.10
C THR A 2 -10.94 -12.71 31.61
N THR A 3 -11.48 -11.59 31.12
CA THR A 3 -12.73 -11.59 30.37
C THR A 3 -12.44 -12.15 28.98
N GLN A 4 -12.72 -13.44 28.81
CA GLN A 4 -13.01 -14.02 27.51
C GLN A 4 -14.25 -13.28 26.96
N ASN A 5 -14.05 -12.28 26.11
CA ASN A 5 -15.13 -11.80 25.26
C ASN A 5 -15.27 -12.84 24.15
N ALA A 6 -16.39 -13.56 24.17
CA ALA A 6 -16.84 -14.34 23.03
C ALA A 6 -16.93 -13.44 21.79
N PRO A 7 -16.70 -13.94 20.57
CA PRO A 7 -16.90 -13.15 19.37
C PRO A 7 -18.39 -12.80 19.28
N THR A 8 -18.71 -11.53 19.49
CA THR A 8 -20.03 -10.96 19.23
C THR A 8 -20.31 -11.17 17.75
N ASP A 9 -21.44 -11.80 17.39
CA ASP A 9 -21.85 -11.95 16.00
C ASP A 9 -21.86 -10.55 15.34
N PRO A 10 -21.02 -10.28 14.32
CA PRO A 10 -20.91 -8.97 13.71
C PRO A 10 -22.23 -8.46 13.14
N SER A 11 -23.15 -9.39 12.80
CA SER A 11 -24.48 -9.06 12.29
C SER A 11 -25.46 -8.56 13.37
N GLN A 12 -25.11 -8.74 14.64
CA GLN A 12 -25.91 -8.32 15.80
C GLN A 12 -25.29 -7.15 16.57
N MET A 13 -24.07 -6.73 16.21
CA MET A 13 -23.41 -5.57 16.81
C MET A 13 -24.14 -4.28 16.45
N GLN A 14 -24.34 -3.44 17.47
CA GLN A 14 -24.90 -2.11 17.26
C GLN A 14 -23.83 -1.19 16.65
N ALA A 15 -24.28 -0.13 15.97
CA ALA A 15 -23.37 0.80 15.28
C ALA A 15 -22.35 1.45 16.24
N GLU A 16 -22.77 1.80 17.45
CA GLU A 16 -21.90 2.41 18.47
C GLU A 16 -20.81 1.44 18.96
N GLU A 17 -21.15 0.17 19.15
CA GLU A 17 -20.19 -0.88 19.54
C GLU A 17 -19.18 -1.15 18.42
N LEU A 18 -19.63 -1.15 17.16
CA LEU A 18 -18.75 -1.30 16.00
C LEU A 18 -17.79 -0.12 15.88
N LEU A 19 -18.27 1.11 16.08
CA LEU A 19 -17.42 2.29 16.04
C LEU A 19 -16.38 2.26 17.16
N SER A 20 -16.78 1.94 18.40
CA SER A 20 -15.84 1.79 19.52
C SER A 20 -14.76 0.74 19.23
N PHE A 21 -15.16 -0.41 18.65
CA PHE A 21 -14.22 -1.46 18.27
C PHE A 21 -13.20 -0.97 17.22
N LEU A 22 -13.64 -0.23 16.21
CA LEU A 22 -12.75 0.33 15.19
C LEU A 22 -11.84 1.44 15.76
N GLU A 23 -12.37 2.29 16.64
CA GLU A 23 -11.60 3.34 17.34
C GLU A 23 -10.48 2.75 18.21
N GLU A 24 -10.72 1.58 18.81
CA GLU A 24 -9.73 0.82 19.57
C GLU A 24 -8.71 0.08 18.69
N GLY A 25 -8.80 0.22 17.36
CA GLY A 25 -7.88 -0.40 16.40
C GLY A 25 -8.31 -1.80 15.94
N GLY A 26 -9.56 -2.17 16.19
CA GLY A 26 -10.16 -3.37 15.62
C GLY A 26 -10.15 -3.36 14.09
N THR A 27 -9.99 -4.53 13.48
CA THR A 27 -9.97 -4.70 12.02
C THR A 27 -11.12 -5.60 11.57
N LEU A 28 -11.52 -5.52 10.30
CA LEU A 28 -12.55 -6.43 9.77
C LEU A 28 -12.08 -7.89 9.76
N LYS A 29 -10.78 -8.14 9.62
CA LYS A 29 -10.16 -9.44 9.81
C LYS A 29 -10.48 -10.00 11.20
N MET A 30 -10.32 -9.20 12.27
CA MET A 30 -10.63 -9.62 13.63
C MET A 30 -12.14 -9.82 13.83
N LEU A 31 -12.95 -8.91 13.28
CA LEU A 31 -14.41 -8.97 13.38
C LEU A 31 -14.98 -10.25 12.76
N HIS A 32 -14.43 -10.70 11.63
CA HIS A 32 -14.87 -11.89 10.92
C HIS A 32 -14.03 -13.14 11.21
N ASP A 33 -13.17 -13.11 12.23
CA ASP A 33 -12.25 -14.19 12.62
C ASP A 33 -11.45 -14.77 11.43
N VAL A 34 -10.99 -13.88 10.55
CA VAL A 34 -10.19 -14.25 9.38
C VAL A 34 -8.76 -14.52 9.83
N SER A 35 -8.33 -15.78 9.71
CA SER A 35 -7.00 -16.20 10.16
C SER A 35 -5.87 -15.53 9.35
N ALA A 36 -4.69 -15.41 9.97
CA ALA A 36 -3.49 -14.91 9.30
C ALA A 36 -3.13 -15.77 8.06
N ASP A 37 -3.27 -17.09 8.15
CA ASP A 37 -3.04 -18.01 7.03
C ASP A 37 -3.99 -17.74 5.86
N THR A 38 -5.26 -17.43 6.16
CA THR A 38 -6.25 -17.06 5.14
C THR A 38 -5.84 -15.75 4.46
N ILE A 39 -5.37 -14.77 5.22
CA ILE A 39 -4.83 -13.51 4.68
C ILE A 39 -3.63 -13.76 3.76
N GLU A 40 -2.68 -14.62 4.15
CA GLU A 40 -1.54 -14.97 3.30
C GLU A 40 -1.97 -15.68 2.01
N HIS A 41 -2.95 -16.59 2.07
CA HIS A 41 -3.50 -17.24 0.88
C HIS A 41 -4.15 -16.24 -0.07
N ILE A 42 -4.97 -15.32 0.45
CA ILE A 42 -5.60 -14.26 -0.37
C ILE A 42 -4.51 -13.36 -0.98
N TYR A 43 -3.49 -13.00 -0.20
CA TYR A 43 -2.34 -12.23 -0.70
C TYR A 43 -1.62 -12.95 -1.85
N ALA A 44 -1.34 -14.24 -1.70
CA ALA A 44 -0.72 -15.04 -2.75
C ALA A 44 -1.58 -15.09 -4.03
N VAL A 45 -2.91 -15.16 -3.91
CA VAL A 45 -3.83 -15.06 -5.06
C VAL A 45 -3.71 -13.71 -5.75
N GLY A 46 -3.74 -12.60 -5.00
CA GLY A 46 -3.59 -11.25 -5.55
C GLY A 46 -2.26 -11.06 -6.28
N TYR A 47 -1.17 -11.52 -5.65
CA TYR A 47 0.16 -11.51 -6.25
C TYR A 47 0.24 -12.33 -7.53
N ASN A 48 -0.34 -13.54 -7.56
CA ASN A 48 -0.37 -14.37 -8.76
C ASN A 48 -1.20 -13.73 -9.89
N PHE A 49 -2.33 -13.09 -9.58
CA PHE A 49 -3.06 -12.32 -10.57
C PHE A 49 -2.21 -11.19 -11.15
N PHE A 50 -1.52 -10.44 -10.29
CA PHE A 50 -0.64 -9.37 -10.72
C PHE A 50 0.47 -9.88 -11.67
N GLN A 51 1.19 -10.93 -11.26
CA GLN A 51 2.28 -11.50 -12.06
C GLN A 51 1.82 -12.11 -13.39
N SER A 52 0.57 -12.58 -13.46
CA SER A 52 -0.03 -13.10 -14.69
C SER A 52 -0.67 -12.03 -15.59
N GLY A 53 -0.53 -10.74 -15.25
CA GLY A 53 -1.10 -9.62 -16.01
C GLY A 53 -2.61 -9.44 -15.83
N LYS A 54 -3.23 -10.18 -14.89
CA LYS A 54 -4.66 -10.04 -14.54
C LYS A 54 -4.84 -8.90 -13.54
N ILE A 55 -4.51 -7.68 -13.98
CA ILE A 55 -4.32 -6.53 -13.11
C ILE A 55 -5.63 -6.10 -12.43
N GLU A 56 -6.77 -6.10 -13.14
CA GLU A 56 -8.07 -5.77 -12.52
C GLU A 56 -8.45 -6.73 -11.40
N GLN A 57 -8.17 -8.04 -11.56
CA GLN A 57 -8.40 -9.04 -10.52
C GLN A 57 -7.46 -8.83 -9.34
N ALA A 58 -6.19 -8.52 -9.61
CA ALA A 58 -5.22 -8.20 -8.56
C ALA A 58 -5.67 -6.98 -7.75
N ALA A 59 -6.11 -5.91 -8.41
CA ALA A 59 -6.62 -4.70 -7.75
C ALA A 59 -7.78 -5.01 -6.78
N LYS A 60 -8.75 -5.84 -7.22
CA LYS A 60 -9.89 -6.26 -6.37
C LYS A 60 -9.42 -7.05 -5.14
N VAL A 61 -8.45 -7.94 -5.31
CA VAL A 61 -7.91 -8.73 -4.19
C VAL A 61 -7.14 -7.85 -3.21
N PHE A 62 -6.27 -6.97 -3.69
CA PHE A 62 -5.53 -6.06 -2.81
C PHE A 62 -6.46 -5.05 -2.11
N GLN A 63 -7.53 -4.61 -2.78
CA GLN A 63 -8.57 -3.79 -2.16
C GLN A 63 -9.26 -4.54 -1.00
N LEU A 64 -9.63 -5.80 -1.21
CA LEU A 64 -10.18 -6.64 -0.13
C LEU A 64 -9.21 -6.75 1.04
N LEU A 65 -7.93 -7.04 0.77
CA LEU A 65 -6.91 -7.15 1.82
C LEU A 65 -6.73 -5.85 2.60
N SER A 66 -6.74 -4.69 1.92
CA SER A 66 -6.66 -3.38 2.58
C SER A 66 -7.86 -3.06 3.48
N MET A 67 -9.04 -3.61 3.17
CA MET A 67 -10.23 -3.48 4.03
C MET A 67 -10.19 -4.45 5.20
N LEU A 68 -9.67 -5.66 4.99
CA LEU A 68 -9.58 -6.68 6.03
C LEU A 68 -8.58 -6.27 7.12
N ASP A 69 -7.43 -5.72 6.74
CA ASP A 69 -6.38 -5.35 7.67
C ASP A 69 -5.61 -4.13 7.14
N HIS A 70 -6.08 -2.95 7.55
CA HIS A 70 -5.55 -1.66 7.12
C HIS A 70 -4.21 -1.29 7.77
N TYR A 71 -3.65 -2.12 8.65
CA TYR A 71 -2.33 -1.87 9.24
C TYR A 71 -1.18 -2.52 8.45
N GLN A 72 -1.47 -3.17 7.32
CA GLN A 72 -0.47 -3.88 6.53
C GLN A 72 -0.11 -3.09 5.27
N ALA A 73 0.98 -2.33 5.32
CA ALA A 73 1.45 -1.47 4.22
C ALA A 73 1.55 -2.22 2.88
N ARG A 74 1.97 -3.49 2.89
CA ARG A 74 2.10 -4.32 1.68
C ARG A 74 0.81 -4.48 0.88
N PHE A 75 -0.37 -4.39 1.51
CA PHE A 75 -1.65 -4.49 0.79
C PHE A 75 -1.94 -3.23 0.00
N PHE A 76 -1.63 -2.07 0.58
CA PHE A 76 -1.74 -0.78 -0.09
C PHE A 76 -0.68 -0.61 -1.18
N ILE A 77 0.54 -1.13 -0.99
CA ILE A 77 1.55 -1.20 -2.05
C ILE A 77 1.05 -2.05 -3.23
N GLY A 78 0.49 -3.23 -2.96
CA GLY A 78 -0.09 -4.09 -4.01
C GLY A 78 -1.26 -3.41 -4.73
N LEU A 79 -2.14 -2.75 -3.99
CA LEU A 79 -3.28 -2.00 -4.56
C LEU A 79 -2.80 -0.81 -5.42
N GLY A 80 -1.84 -0.04 -4.92
CA GLY A 80 -1.22 1.08 -5.64
C GLY A 80 -0.54 0.61 -6.92
N ALA A 81 0.21 -0.48 -6.87
CA ALA A 81 0.86 -1.08 -8.04
C ALA A 81 -0.16 -1.53 -9.09
N ALA A 82 -1.23 -2.21 -8.68
CA ALA A 82 -2.28 -2.63 -9.61
C ALA A 82 -2.99 -1.43 -10.27
N ARG A 83 -3.30 -0.40 -9.50
CA ARG A 83 -3.91 0.84 -10.03
C ARG A 83 -2.97 1.60 -10.97
N GLN A 84 -1.68 1.67 -10.63
CA GLN A 84 -0.66 2.28 -11.47
C GLN A 84 -0.57 1.57 -12.83
N GLU A 85 -0.56 0.24 -12.86
CA GLU A 85 -0.55 -0.55 -14.09
C GLU A 85 -1.84 -0.37 -14.93
N LEU A 86 -2.97 -0.11 -14.28
CA LEU A 86 -4.24 0.26 -14.95
C LEU A 86 -4.25 1.71 -15.47
N GLY A 87 -3.23 2.52 -15.16
CA GLY A 87 -3.19 3.95 -15.48
C GLY A 87 -4.05 4.83 -14.56
N GLU A 88 -4.55 4.28 -13.46
CA GLU A 88 -5.34 4.96 -12.44
C GLU A 88 -4.41 5.71 -11.45
N TYR A 89 -3.61 6.63 -11.96
CA TYR A 89 -2.49 7.21 -11.22
C TYR A 89 -2.91 7.95 -9.94
N LEU A 90 -4.05 8.65 -9.94
CA LEU A 90 -4.54 9.35 -8.74
C LEU A 90 -4.93 8.36 -7.63
N GLN A 91 -5.66 7.30 -8.00
CA GLN A 91 -6.06 6.26 -7.06
C GLN A 91 -4.87 5.42 -6.58
N ALA A 92 -3.82 5.30 -7.40
CA ALA A 92 -2.55 4.70 -6.99
C ALA A 92 -1.83 5.57 -5.95
N LEU A 93 -1.79 6.89 -6.16
CA LEU A 93 -1.23 7.85 -5.19
C LEU A 93 -1.94 7.78 -3.83
N ASP A 94 -3.27 7.66 -3.81
CA ASP A 94 -4.02 7.49 -2.55
C ASP A 94 -3.55 6.23 -1.80
N ALA A 95 -3.41 5.11 -2.51
CA ALA A 95 -2.98 3.85 -1.92
C ALA A 95 -1.52 3.91 -1.41
N TYR A 96 -0.60 4.45 -2.22
CA TYR A 96 0.80 4.61 -1.79
C TYR A 96 0.95 5.61 -0.65
N SER A 97 0.17 6.69 -0.62
CA SER A 97 0.19 7.64 0.49
C SER A 97 -0.23 6.98 1.80
N TYR A 98 -1.26 6.13 1.75
CA TYR A 98 -1.66 5.34 2.92
C TYR A 98 -0.60 4.30 3.30
N ALA A 99 0.02 3.62 2.33
CA ALA A 99 1.13 2.69 2.60
C ALA A 99 2.30 3.37 3.32
N ALA A 100 2.68 4.57 2.90
CA ALA A 100 3.74 5.37 3.52
C ALA A 100 3.38 5.82 4.95
N LEU A 101 2.09 6.02 5.25
CA LEU A 101 1.62 6.33 6.59
C LEU A 101 1.72 5.10 7.52
N VAL A 102 1.42 3.92 7.00
CA VAL A 102 1.44 2.66 7.75
C VAL A 102 2.87 2.20 8.03
N ASP A 103 3.76 2.27 7.04
CA ASP A 103 5.19 1.97 7.20
C ASP A 103 6.04 3.13 6.65
N VAL A 104 6.43 4.01 7.58
CA VAL A 104 7.24 5.20 7.28
C VAL A 104 8.68 4.90 6.89
N ASN A 105 9.15 3.64 7.02
CA ASN A 105 10.52 3.25 6.73
C ASN A 105 10.66 2.53 5.37
N ASP A 106 9.54 2.18 4.73
CA ASP A 106 9.50 1.53 3.44
C ASP A 106 9.73 2.57 2.32
N PRO A 107 10.78 2.43 1.50
CA PRO A 107 11.06 3.38 0.42
C PRO A 107 10.20 3.13 -0.83
N ARG A 108 9.46 2.01 -0.93
CA ARG A 108 8.67 1.66 -2.11
C ARG A 108 7.50 2.61 -2.36
N PRO A 109 6.67 2.99 -1.37
CA PRO A 109 5.59 3.93 -1.60
C PRO A 109 6.03 5.29 -2.17
N PRO A 110 7.00 6.03 -1.60
CA PRO A 110 7.42 7.30 -2.19
C PRO A 110 8.06 7.14 -3.59
N PHE A 111 8.74 6.01 -3.84
CA PHE A 111 9.29 5.70 -5.17
C PHE A 111 8.19 5.55 -6.22
N HIS A 112 7.18 4.72 -5.95
CA HIS A 112 6.11 4.47 -6.91
C HIS A 112 5.14 5.66 -7.02
N SER A 113 4.89 6.40 -5.94
CA SER A 113 4.19 7.69 -6.03
C SER A 113 4.90 8.66 -6.96
N ALA A 114 6.24 8.71 -6.94
CA ALA A 114 6.99 9.54 -7.86
C ALA A 114 6.85 9.10 -9.33
N GLU A 115 6.77 7.79 -9.60
CA GLU A 115 6.46 7.27 -10.94
C GLU A 115 5.07 7.72 -11.40
N CYS A 116 4.05 7.67 -10.54
CA CYS A 116 2.71 8.18 -10.82
C CYS A 116 2.71 9.69 -11.09
N HIS A 117 3.37 10.49 -10.23
CA HIS A 117 3.50 11.94 -10.44
C HIS A 117 4.21 12.28 -11.75
N LEU A 118 5.23 11.50 -12.13
CA LEU A 118 5.92 11.66 -13.40
C LEU A 118 4.99 11.41 -14.60
N LYS A 119 4.11 10.41 -14.52
CA LYS A 119 3.08 10.13 -15.54
C LYS A 119 2.02 11.23 -15.63
N LEU A 120 1.77 11.92 -14.52
CA LEU A 120 0.86 13.07 -14.43
C LEU A 120 1.56 14.41 -14.75
N GLU A 121 2.83 14.39 -15.17
CA GLU A 121 3.66 15.58 -15.44
C GLU A 121 3.88 16.52 -14.23
N GLN A 122 3.67 16.00 -13.03
CA GLN A 122 3.88 16.70 -11.76
C GLN A 122 5.34 16.55 -11.32
N LEU A 123 6.23 17.30 -11.99
CA LEU A 123 7.68 17.10 -11.88
C LEU A 123 8.26 17.42 -10.49
N THR A 124 7.66 18.37 -9.76
CA THR A 124 8.13 18.75 -8.42
C THR A 124 7.87 17.64 -7.41
N GLU A 125 6.69 17.06 -7.46
CA GLU A 125 6.24 15.95 -6.63
C GLU A 125 7.01 14.67 -6.98
N ALA A 126 7.23 14.41 -8.26
CA ALA A 126 8.06 13.30 -8.72
C ALA A 126 9.51 13.41 -8.21
N GLU A 127 10.11 14.61 -8.29
CA GLU A 127 11.45 14.83 -7.73
C GLU A 127 11.49 14.54 -6.23
N SER A 128 10.52 15.08 -5.48
CA SER A 128 10.41 14.89 -4.03
C SER A 128 10.32 13.41 -3.65
N GLY A 129 9.45 12.66 -4.33
CA GLY A 129 9.27 11.23 -4.04
C GLY A 129 10.50 10.38 -4.38
N PHE A 130 11.17 10.63 -5.52
CA PHE A 130 12.41 9.92 -5.86
C PHE A 130 13.57 10.28 -4.90
N TYR A 131 13.66 11.54 -4.48
CA TYR A 131 14.63 11.95 -3.46
C TYR A 131 14.38 11.21 -2.14
N SER A 132 13.14 11.25 -1.63
CA SER A 132 12.76 10.57 -0.39
C SER A 132 13.06 9.06 -0.45
N ALA A 133 12.65 8.38 -1.53
CA ALA A 133 12.93 6.97 -1.74
C ALA A 133 14.43 6.64 -1.74
N LYS A 134 15.25 7.49 -2.36
CA LYS A 134 16.71 7.31 -2.39
C LYS A 134 17.32 7.43 -0.98
N GLU A 135 16.92 8.47 -0.23
CA GLU A 135 17.42 8.68 1.15
C GLU A 135 16.99 7.52 2.06
N MET A 136 15.72 7.10 1.99
CA MET A 136 15.17 6.01 2.82
C MET A 136 15.78 4.64 2.54
N SER A 137 16.25 4.41 1.31
CA SER A 137 16.89 3.16 0.89
C SER A 137 18.42 3.16 1.07
N ALA A 138 19.03 4.30 1.43
CA ALA A 138 20.47 4.42 1.54
C ALA A 138 21.05 3.45 2.58
N GLY A 139 22.09 2.70 2.18
CA GLY A 139 22.79 1.75 3.05
C GLY A 139 22.01 0.46 3.38
N LYS A 140 20.78 0.30 2.90
CA LYS A 140 19.97 -0.91 3.11
C LYS A 140 20.16 -1.87 1.95
N SER A 141 20.83 -3.00 2.19
CA SER A 141 21.13 -3.99 1.15
C SER A 141 19.89 -4.56 0.46
N GLU A 142 18.79 -4.70 1.20
CA GLU A 142 17.49 -5.19 0.69
C GLU A 142 16.83 -4.21 -0.31
N TYR A 143 17.21 -2.93 -0.29
CA TYR A 143 16.69 -1.90 -1.20
C TYR A 143 17.75 -1.38 -2.17
N ALA A 144 18.86 -2.09 -2.38
CA ALA A 144 19.96 -1.63 -3.22
C ALA A 144 19.52 -1.31 -4.67
N ASP A 145 18.67 -2.17 -5.27
CA ASP A 145 18.11 -1.93 -6.61
C ASP A 145 17.23 -0.67 -6.63
N LEU A 146 16.32 -0.55 -5.66
CA LEU A 146 15.44 0.61 -5.55
C LEU A 146 16.24 1.90 -5.33
N HIS A 147 17.28 1.88 -4.51
CA HIS A 147 18.16 3.01 -4.28
C HIS A 147 18.82 3.50 -5.57
N GLN A 148 19.36 2.57 -6.36
CA GLN A 148 19.96 2.89 -7.65
C GLN A 148 18.94 3.49 -8.62
N ARG A 149 17.77 2.86 -8.74
CA ARG A 149 16.68 3.35 -9.61
C ARG A 149 16.18 4.72 -9.19
N ALA A 150 16.01 4.96 -7.89
CA ALA A 150 15.60 6.26 -7.35
C ALA A 150 16.60 7.36 -7.71
N GLY A 151 17.90 7.07 -7.64
CA GLY A 151 18.94 7.99 -8.07
C GLY A 151 18.87 8.35 -9.56
N ILE A 152 18.74 7.34 -10.43
CA ILE A 152 18.64 7.54 -11.88
C ILE A 152 17.40 8.38 -12.23
N MET A 153 16.25 8.03 -11.65
CA MET A 153 14.99 8.72 -11.92
C MET A 153 15.00 10.16 -11.38
N LEU A 154 15.61 10.40 -10.21
CA LEU A 154 15.77 11.73 -9.64
C LEU A 154 16.57 12.66 -10.56
N GLU A 155 17.68 12.19 -11.12
CA GLU A 155 18.48 12.95 -12.09
C GLU A 155 17.69 13.22 -13.38
N ALA A 156 16.98 12.20 -13.89
CA ALA A 156 16.16 12.35 -15.09
C ALA A 156 15.05 13.41 -14.92
N VAL A 157 14.35 13.41 -13.77
CA VAL A 157 13.30 14.39 -13.46
C VAL A 157 13.87 15.79 -13.32
N ARG A 158 15.02 15.95 -12.63
CA ARG A 158 15.71 17.24 -12.50
C ARG A 158 16.07 17.83 -13.86
N ASN A 159 16.65 17.02 -14.74
CA ASN A 159 16.98 17.44 -16.10
C ASN A 159 15.73 17.84 -16.89
N LYS A 160 14.64 17.06 -16.78
CA LYS A 160 13.37 17.38 -17.46
C LYS A 160 12.76 18.70 -16.98
N ARG A 161 12.89 19.04 -15.69
CA ARG A 161 12.36 20.30 -15.13
C ARG A 161 13.21 21.53 -15.49
N SER A 162 14.49 21.32 -15.76
CA SER A 162 15.42 22.40 -16.15
C SER A 162 15.37 22.76 -17.64
N ASN A 163 14.65 21.98 -18.46
CA ASN A 163 14.41 22.23 -19.88
C ASN A 163 13.03 22.88 -20.09
#